data_AF-A0A956E2G5-F1
#
_entry.id   AF-A0A956E2G5-F1
#
_cell.length_a   1.000
_cell.length_b   1.000
_cell.length_c   1.000
_cell.angle_alpha   90.00
_cell.angle_beta   90.00
_cell.angle_gamma   90.00
#
_symmetry.space_group_name_H-M   'P 1'
#
loop_
_entity.id
_entity.type
_entity.pdbx_description
1 polymer ?
#
loop_
_entity_poly.entity_id
_entity_poly.type
_entity_poly.pdbx_seq_one_letter_code
_entity_poly.pdbx_strand_id
1 'polypeptide(L)'
;MHSKTYSTKSGEVLLRTVRESDVDALIALNKLCFPSMVEQNVVWNRGQLLNHLRVFPEGQLVVERDGRLVGAVASLIVHLGADPYRQHTYSGITDGGFFHNHDPQGDTLYGADVYVHPDERGQGVGRVLYDARRELCKRLNLRRILAGGRMHGYHEVSKEMTPDEYVAAVEEGKRRDLVLSFQLREGFVVRGILKNYIRDPLSNNAATLIEWQNPDYKPGEDGNVRKVRVACVQYQVRRVNSFEEFADQTEYFVETAADYRADFVVFPELFSVQLLSQDSLKKLPSLEGIRRLTELEAPFFELMTRMAREYGVHIVAGTHPIARDGVIYNVSPLFFPNGRHVIQPKLHITPSEKKYWGITGGNELPVIQTPKAKVGILICYDSEFPEAARHLADQGGEIIFVAYCTDTREGLLRVRYCSQARAIENQVYVATAGVIGNLPSVAAMDIHYGRAAVYTPSDFEFARDGVQAEADSNVEMLLVTDLDINDLYRSRMSGSVTPRLDRRRDLFEFRSKVKAPELSPEDSAPIDPGSDDD
;
A
#
# COMPACT_ATOMS: atom_id res chain seq x y z
N MET A 1 21.88 -1.23 -3.27
CA MET A 1 23.11 -2.03 -3.14
C MET A 1 24.19 -1.41 -4.02
N HIS A 2 25.38 -1.11 -3.49
CA HIS A 2 26.51 -0.70 -4.34
C HIS A 2 26.98 -1.89 -5.19
N SER A 3 27.42 -1.62 -6.42
CA SER A 3 27.90 -2.67 -7.33
C SER A 3 29.12 -3.38 -6.73
N LYS A 4 29.18 -4.71 -6.85
CA LYS A 4 30.24 -5.52 -6.26
C LYS A 4 30.78 -6.53 -7.27
N THR A 5 32.11 -6.64 -7.34
CA THR A 5 32.79 -7.59 -8.23
C THR A 5 32.99 -8.93 -7.52
N TYR A 6 32.78 -10.02 -8.25
CA TYR A 6 32.97 -11.39 -7.79
C TYR A 6 33.87 -12.16 -8.75
N SER A 7 34.78 -12.96 -8.22
CA SER A 7 35.58 -13.89 -9.04
C SER A 7 34.78 -15.17 -9.31
N THR A 8 34.68 -15.56 -10.58
CA THR A 8 34.05 -16.82 -10.99
C THR A 8 35.03 -17.64 -11.83
N LYS A 9 34.65 -18.87 -12.23
CA LYS A 9 35.55 -19.75 -13.01
C LYS A 9 35.92 -19.18 -14.38
N SER A 10 35.04 -18.39 -14.98
CA SER A 10 35.26 -17.73 -16.27
C SER A 10 35.80 -16.30 -16.15
N GLY A 11 36.24 -15.88 -14.95
CA GLY A 11 36.76 -14.55 -14.67
C GLY A 11 35.82 -13.71 -13.80
N GLU A 12 36.12 -12.43 -13.66
CA GLU A 12 35.35 -11.51 -12.83
C GLU A 12 33.96 -11.21 -13.41
N VAL A 13 32.98 -10.99 -12.53
CA VAL A 13 31.64 -10.53 -12.88
C VAL A 13 31.20 -9.42 -11.94
N LEU A 14 30.36 -8.52 -12.45
CA LEU A 14 29.80 -7.40 -11.69
C LEU A 14 28.36 -7.72 -11.28
N LEU A 15 28.09 -7.77 -9.98
CA LEU A 15 26.74 -7.81 -9.43
C LEU A 15 26.25 -6.38 -9.18
N ARG A 16 25.04 -6.06 -9.62
CA ARG A 16 24.38 -4.77 -9.38
C ARG A 16 22.86 -4.89 -9.44
N THR A 17 22.16 -3.83 -9.03
CA THR A 17 20.72 -3.70 -9.26
C THR A 17 20.43 -3.45 -10.73
N VAL A 18 19.26 -3.88 -11.17
CA VAL A 18 18.73 -3.63 -12.52
C VAL A 18 18.48 -2.13 -12.72
N ARG A 19 18.73 -1.64 -13.93
CA ARG A 19 18.42 -0.29 -14.40
C ARG A 19 17.36 -0.37 -15.48
N GLU A 20 16.64 0.72 -15.71
CA GLU A 20 15.64 0.77 -16.79
C GLU A 20 16.24 0.48 -18.18
N SER A 21 17.49 0.90 -18.42
CA SER A 21 18.23 0.61 -19.65
C SER A 21 18.51 -0.88 -19.88
N ASP A 22 18.42 -1.72 -18.85
CA ASP A 22 18.69 -3.16 -18.94
C ASP A 22 17.45 -3.96 -19.41
N VAL A 23 16.25 -3.36 -19.39
CA VAL A 23 14.97 -4.08 -19.54
C VAL A 23 14.92 -4.89 -20.83
N ASP A 24 15.35 -4.32 -21.96
CA ASP A 24 15.29 -5.04 -23.24
C ASP A 24 16.30 -6.19 -23.30
N ALA A 25 17.49 -6.01 -22.71
CA ALA A 25 18.50 -7.06 -22.58
C ALA A 25 18.05 -8.18 -21.63
N LEU A 26 17.32 -7.85 -20.56
CA LEU A 26 16.75 -8.82 -19.63
C LEU A 26 15.69 -9.69 -20.29
N ILE A 27 14.80 -9.10 -21.10
CA ILE A 27 13.78 -9.84 -21.85
C ILE A 27 14.47 -10.81 -22.83
N ALA A 28 15.48 -10.34 -23.55
CA ALA A 28 16.25 -11.18 -24.48
C ALA A 28 16.93 -12.34 -23.74
N LEU A 29 17.58 -12.06 -22.61
CA LEU A 29 18.25 -13.08 -21.79
C LEU A 29 17.26 -14.10 -21.21
N ASN A 30 16.10 -13.66 -20.72
CA ASN A 30 15.07 -14.54 -20.17
C ASN A 30 14.52 -15.50 -21.24
N LYS A 31 14.20 -14.97 -22.44
CA LYS A 31 13.76 -15.78 -23.59
C LYS A 31 14.80 -16.82 -24.00
N LEU A 32 16.09 -16.43 -24.03
CA LEU A 32 17.18 -17.34 -24.34
C LEU A 32 17.32 -18.47 -23.30
N CYS A 33 17.09 -18.16 -22.02
CA CYS A 33 17.20 -19.15 -20.94
C CYS A 33 16.02 -20.13 -20.89
N PHE A 34 14.85 -19.71 -21.36
CA PHE A 34 13.59 -20.47 -21.24
C PHE A 34 12.82 -20.59 -22.58
N PRO A 35 13.39 -21.23 -23.61
CA PRO A 35 12.76 -21.33 -24.93
C PRO A 35 11.36 -21.97 -24.89
N SER A 36 11.16 -23.03 -24.09
CA SER A 36 9.85 -23.69 -23.94
C SER A 36 8.78 -22.82 -23.28
N MET A 37 9.18 -21.80 -22.51
CA MET A 37 8.25 -20.88 -21.84
C MET A 37 7.86 -19.69 -22.71
N VAL A 38 8.65 -19.40 -23.75
CA VAL A 38 8.30 -18.40 -24.78
C VAL A 38 7.02 -18.82 -25.50
N GLU A 39 6.93 -20.11 -25.88
CA GLU A 39 5.77 -20.69 -26.55
C GLU A 39 4.50 -20.64 -25.69
N GLN A 40 4.66 -20.60 -24.37
CA GLN A 40 3.57 -20.53 -23.39
C GLN A 40 3.28 -19.10 -22.91
N ASN A 41 4.00 -18.10 -23.43
CA ASN A 41 3.91 -16.69 -23.03
C ASN A 41 4.11 -16.46 -21.51
N VAL A 42 5.05 -17.17 -20.90
CA VAL A 42 5.35 -17.12 -19.45
C VAL A 42 6.63 -16.31 -19.16
N VAL A 43 7.30 -15.80 -20.19
CA VAL A 43 8.51 -14.97 -20.09
C VAL A 43 8.19 -13.52 -19.76
N TRP A 44 9.19 -12.80 -19.23
CA TRP A 44 9.02 -11.39 -18.87
C TRP A 44 8.70 -10.48 -20.05
N ASN A 45 7.78 -9.54 -19.83
CA ASN A 45 7.52 -8.43 -20.73
C ASN A 45 8.00 -7.09 -20.13
N ARG A 46 8.02 -6.06 -20.96
CA ARG A 46 8.50 -4.72 -20.58
C ARG A 46 7.72 -4.12 -19.42
N GLY A 47 6.38 -4.21 -19.44
CA GLY A 47 5.53 -3.66 -18.39
C GLY A 47 5.77 -4.32 -17.03
N GLN A 48 5.97 -5.64 -17.01
CA GLN A 48 6.29 -6.40 -15.79
C GLN A 48 7.63 -5.95 -15.20
N LEU A 49 8.70 -5.92 -16.00
CA LEU A 49 10.03 -5.55 -15.52
C LEU A 49 10.09 -4.08 -15.05
N LEU A 50 9.45 -3.16 -15.76
CA LEU A 50 9.34 -1.77 -15.31
C LEU A 50 8.60 -1.68 -13.97
N ASN A 51 7.55 -2.48 -13.79
CA ASN A 51 6.85 -2.50 -12.51
C ASN A 51 7.73 -3.11 -11.39
N HIS A 52 8.54 -4.14 -11.68
CA HIS A 52 9.49 -4.68 -10.71
C HIS A 52 10.45 -3.61 -10.17
N LEU A 53 10.96 -2.75 -11.06
CA LEU A 53 11.84 -1.63 -10.69
C LEU A 53 11.11 -0.56 -9.89
N ARG A 54 9.82 -0.35 -10.17
CA ARG A 54 8.99 0.59 -9.41
C ARG A 54 8.68 0.07 -8.00
N VAL A 55 8.34 -1.21 -7.86
CA VAL A 55 7.85 -1.75 -6.58
C VAL A 55 8.97 -2.20 -5.65
N PHE A 56 10.03 -2.82 -6.18
CA PHE A 56 11.10 -3.38 -5.36
C PHE A 56 12.44 -3.43 -6.11
N PRO A 57 13.05 -2.26 -6.37
CA PRO A 57 14.25 -2.16 -7.20
C PRO A 57 15.44 -2.94 -6.63
N GLU A 58 15.58 -2.99 -5.30
CA GLU A 58 16.67 -3.73 -4.66
C GLU A 58 16.52 -5.26 -4.70
N GLY A 59 15.31 -5.76 -5.00
CA GLY A 59 15.04 -7.17 -5.26
C GLY A 59 15.36 -7.62 -6.68
N GLN A 60 15.70 -6.69 -7.58
CA GLN A 60 16.00 -6.99 -8.97
C GLN A 60 17.51 -6.86 -9.18
N LEU A 61 18.20 -7.99 -9.34
CA LEU A 61 19.66 -8.02 -9.43
C LEU A 61 20.11 -8.67 -10.73
N VAL A 62 21.21 -8.17 -11.26
CA VAL A 62 21.87 -8.69 -12.46
C VAL A 62 23.34 -8.91 -12.22
N VAL A 63 23.86 -9.89 -12.97
CA VAL A 63 25.28 -10.13 -13.11
C VAL A 63 25.68 -9.79 -14.53
N GLU A 64 26.73 -8.98 -14.65
CA GLU A 64 27.29 -8.47 -15.89
C GLU A 64 28.73 -8.97 -16.07
N ARG A 65 29.09 -9.32 -17.31
CA ARG A 65 30.45 -9.68 -17.73
C ARG A 65 30.73 -8.93 -19.03
N ASP A 66 31.83 -8.17 -19.06
CA ASP A 66 32.30 -7.44 -20.25
C ASP A 66 31.20 -6.57 -20.91
N GLY A 67 30.40 -5.87 -20.10
CA GLY A 67 29.30 -5.02 -20.60
C GLY A 67 28.02 -5.76 -20.97
N ARG A 68 27.97 -7.09 -20.81
CA ARG A 68 26.83 -7.94 -21.19
C ARG A 68 26.18 -8.59 -19.96
N LEU A 69 24.85 -8.56 -19.91
CA LEU A 69 24.10 -9.29 -18.88
C LEU A 69 24.23 -10.81 -19.09
N VAL A 70 24.70 -11.51 -18.07
CA VAL A 70 24.94 -12.95 -18.09
C VAL A 70 24.07 -13.72 -17.10
N GLY A 71 23.41 -13.03 -16.18
CA GLY A 71 22.41 -13.62 -15.30
C GLY A 71 21.58 -12.57 -14.59
N ALA A 72 20.40 -12.97 -14.14
CA ALA A 72 19.50 -12.11 -13.40
C ALA A 72 18.64 -12.89 -12.39
N VAL A 73 18.16 -12.16 -11.38
CA VAL A 73 17.17 -12.61 -10.42
C VAL A 73 16.07 -11.57 -10.25
N ALA A 74 14.86 -12.07 -10.10
CA ALA A 74 13.71 -11.27 -9.67
C ALA A 74 13.21 -11.76 -8.32
N SER A 75 12.92 -10.83 -7.43
CA SER A 75 12.38 -11.11 -6.10
C SER A 75 11.29 -10.12 -5.72
N LEU A 76 10.42 -10.53 -4.81
CA LEU A 76 9.45 -9.69 -4.13
C LEU A 76 9.32 -10.15 -2.68
N ILE A 77 8.86 -9.28 -1.78
CA ILE A 77 8.56 -9.65 -0.40
C ILE A 77 7.08 -9.98 -0.33
N VAL A 78 6.73 -11.06 0.37
CA VAL A 78 5.36 -11.55 0.52
C VAL A 78 5.14 -12.00 1.96
N HIS A 79 3.87 -12.07 2.35
CA HIS A 79 3.44 -12.70 3.60
C HIS A 79 2.77 -14.04 3.31
N LEU A 80 3.46 -15.15 3.58
CA LEU A 80 2.92 -16.51 3.36
C LEU A 80 2.45 -17.20 4.64
N GLY A 81 2.54 -16.53 5.79
CA GLY A 81 2.17 -17.07 7.10
C GLY A 81 3.25 -18.00 7.66
N ALA A 82 3.01 -18.59 8.84
CA ALA A 82 4.00 -19.46 9.48
C ALA A 82 4.22 -20.78 8.71
N ASP A 83 3.17 -21.32 8.08
CA ASP A 83 3.23 -22.57 7.32
C ASP A 83 3.94 -22.38 5.98
N PRO A 84 5.13 -22.96 5.77
CA PRO A 84 5.80 -22.91 4.48
C PRO A 84 5.07 -23.70 3.40
N TYR A 85 4.20 -24.67 3.71
CA TYR A 85 3.59 -25.59 2.72
C TYR A 85 2.42 -25.02 1.93
N ARG A 86 2.13 -23.73 2.08
CA ARG A 86 1.01 -23.08 1.41
C ARG A 86 1.08 -23.28 -0.12
N GLN A 87 0.12 -24.03 -0.66
CA GLN A 87 -0.04 -24.21 -2.10
C GLN A 87 -0.35 -22.87 -2.78
N HIS A 88 0.34 -22.59 -3.88
CA HIS A 88 0.12 -21.41 -4.70
C HIS A 88 0.62 -21.68 -6.13
N THR A 89 0.16 -20.85 -7.07
CA THR A 89 0.67 -20.87 -8.45
C THR A 89 1.66 -19.74 -8.65
N TYR A 90 2.54 -19.86 -9.64
CA TYR A 90 3.47 -18.83 -10.08
C TYR A 90 2.73 -17.52 -10.41
N SER A 91 1.66 -17.61 -11.21
CA SER A 91 0.85 -16.44 -11.57
C SER A 91 0.19 -15.80 -10.34
N GLY A 92 -0.32 -16.60 -9.40
CA GLY A 92 -0.94 -16.07 -8.19
C GLY A 92 0.05 -15.35 -7.27
N ILE A 93 1.21 -15.94 -7.01
CA ILE A 93 2.20 -15.36 -6.10
C ILE A 93 3.01 -14.21 -6.70
N THR A 94 3.02 -14.08 -8.03
CA THR A 94 3.70 -12.96 -8.73
C THR A 94 2.73 -11.91 -9.26
N ASP A 95 1.42 -12.06 -8.99
CA ASP A 95 0.35 -11.26 -9.58
C ASP A 95 0.47 -11.12 -11.11
N GLY A 96 0.42 -12.26 -11.81
CA GLY A 96 0.60 -12.32 -13.26
C GLY A 96 1.97 -11.80 -13.72
N GLY A 97 2.97 -11.87 -12.84
CA GLY A 97 4.32 -11.38 -13.09
C GLY A 97 4.52 -9.88 -12.86
N PHE A 98 3.54 -9.13 -12.39
CA PHE A 98 3.70 -7.70 -12.14
C PHE A 98 4.22 -7.36 -10.73
N PHE A 99 4.07 -8.25 -9.75
CA PHE A 99 4.43 -8.03 -8.34
C PHE A 99 3.65 -6.90 -7.65
N HIS A 100 2.40 -6.61 -8.04
CA HIS A 100 1.58 -5.65 -7.26
C HIS A 100 1.29 -6.13 -5.84
N ASN A 101 1.46 -7.43 -5.59
CA ASN A 101 1.38 -8.05 -4.27
C ASN A 101 2.72 -8.02 -3.50
N HIS A 102 3.73 -7.27 -3.97
CA HIS A 102 4.92 -6.97 -3.19
C HIS A 102 4.51 -6.23 -1.89
N ASP A 103 4.91 -6.80 -0.76
CA ASP A 103 4.62 -6.26 0.56
C ASP A 103 5.95 -6.02 1.29
N PRO A 104 6.44 -4.77 1.38
CA PRO A 104 7.67 -4.44 2.11
C PRO A 104 7.67 -4.88 3.58
N GLN A 105 6.49 -5.20 4.13
CA GLN A 105 6.31 -5.62 5.52
C GLN A 105 6.09 -7.12 5.67
N GLY A 106 6.11 -7.87 4.56
CA GLY A 106 6.11 -9.31 4.58
C GLY A 106 7.36 -9.87 5.27
N ASP A 107 7.29 -11.15 5.63
CA ASP A 107 8.37 -11.84 6.35
C ASP A 107 9.22 -12.74 5.44
N THR A 108 8.86 -12.84 4.16
CA THR A 108 9.42 -13.82 3.24
C THR A 108 9.87 -13.15 1.95
N LEU A 109 11.14 -13.33 1.58
CA LEU A 109 11.64 -12.96 0.26
C LEU A 109 11.28 -14.08 -0.73
N TYR A 110 10.35 -13.84 -1.63
CA TYR A 110 10.03 -14.80 -2.67
C TYR A 110 10.99 -14.68 -3.85
N GLY A 111 11.66 -15.78 -4.19
CA GLY A 111 12.48 -15.93 -5.39
C GLY A 111 11.61 -16.23 -6.60
N ALA A 112 11.10 -15.17 -7.25
CA ALA A 112 10.21 -15.32 -8.39
C ALA A 112 10.93 -15.92 -9.60
N ASP A 113 12.15 -15.48 -9.90
CA ASP A 113 12.88 -16.02 -11.05
C ASP A 113 14.41 -15.95 -10.84
N VAL A 114 15.11 -16.85 -11.53
CA VAL A 114 16.56 -16.86 -11.64
C VAL A 114 16.94 -17.48 -12.98
N TYR A 115 17.72 -16.75 -13.76
CA TYR A 115 18.17 -17.23 -15.07
C TYR A 115 19.60 -16.81 -15.35
N VAL A 116 20.36 -17.75 -15.91
CA VAL A 116 21.77 -17.62 -16.25
C VAL A 116 21.94 -18.03 -17.70
N HIS A 117 22.64 -17.17 -18.45
CA HIS A 117 22.97 -17.38 -19.85
C HIS A 117 23.51 -18.79 -20.07
N PRO A 118 23.06 -19.55 -21.09
CA PRO A 118 23.46 -20.94 -21.29
C PRO A 118 24.98 -21.19 -21.21
N ASP A 119 25.77 -20.34 -21.87
CA ASP A 119 27.24 -20.44 -21.91
C ASP A 119 27.94 -20.13 -20.56
N GLU A 120 27.22 -19.52 -19.61
CA GLU A 120 27.75 -19.11 -18.30
C GLU A 120 27.31 -20.07 -17.18
N ARG A 121 26.52 -21.10 -17.52
CA ARG A 121 26.09 -22.13 -16.57
C ARG A 121 27.30 -22.95 -16.12
N GLY A 122 27.35 -23.21 -14.81
CA GLY A 122 28.48 -23.92 -14.19
C GLY A 122 29.73 -23.07 -13.93
N GLN A 123 29.73 -21.79 -14.34
CA GLN A 123 30.85 -20.87 -14.15
C GLN A 123 30.83 -20.16 -12.79
N GLY A 124 29.70 -20.16 -12.07
CA GLY A 124 29.56 -19.56 -10.74
C GLY A 124 28.57 -18.39 -10.67
N VAL A 125 28.04 -17.92 -11.80
CA VAL A 125 27.06 -16.81 -11.86
C VAL A 125 25.82 -17.08 -11.00
N GLY A 126 25.28 -18.31 -11.05
CA GLY A 126 24.13 -18.69 -10.24
C GLY A 126 24.39 -18.56 -8.73
N ARG A 127 25.59 -18.93 -8.26
CA ARG A 127 25.97 -18.79 -6.85
C ARG A 127 26.02 -17.33 -6.44
N VAL A 128 26.63 -16.46 -7.25
CA VAL A 128 26.68 -15.01 -7.01
C VAL A 128 25.27 -14.43 -6.83
N LEU A 129 24.32 -14.83 -7.69
CA LEU A 129 22.92 -14.39 -7.62
C LEU A 129 22.21 -14.88 -6.35
N TYR A 130 22.42 -16.14 -5.95
CA TYR A 130 21.82 -16.72 -4.75
C TYR A 130 22.42 -16.15 -3.46
N ASP A 131 23.74 -15.93 -3.42
CA ASP A 131 24.43 -15.22 -2.33
C ASP A 131 23.85 -13.82 -2.17
N ALA A 132 23.72 -13.07 -3.27
CA ALA A 132 23.15 -11.73 -3.24
C ALA A 132 21.72 -11.70 -2.70
N ARG A 133 20.89 -12.70 -3.07
CA ARG A 133 19.52 -12.84 -2.57
C ARG A 133 19.48 -13.17 -1.07
N ARG A 134 20.38 -14.01 -0.57
CA ARG A 134 20.53 -14.29 0.87
C ARG A 134 20.94 -13.05 1.65
N GLU A 135 21.92 -12.30 1.14
CA GLU A 135 22.36 -11.05 1.76
C GLU A 135 21.25 -9.99 1.75
N LEU A 136 20.43 -9.93 0.69
CA LEU A 136 19.23 -9.09 0.67
C LEU A 136 18.23 -9.52 1.76
N CYS A 137 17.93 -10.83 1.87
CA CYS A 137 17.03 -11.37 2.88
C CYS A 137 17.48 -11.03 4.31
N LYS A 138 18.78 -11.17 4.59
CA LYS A 138 19.40 -10.80 5.87
C LYS A 138 19.32 -9.31 6.15
N ARG A 139 19.71 -8.48 5.18
CA ARG A 139 19.72 -7.01 5.33
C ARG A 139 18.32 -6.47 5.64
N LEU A 140 17.30 -7.08 5.07
CA LEU A 140 15.90 -6.71 5.30
C LEU A 140 15.27 -7.39 6.53
N ASN A 141 16.06 -8.13 7.32
CA ASN A 141 15.61 -8.92 8.46
C ASN A 141 14.37 -9.79 8.14
N LEU A 142 14.34 -10.40 6.96
CA LEU A 142 13.25 -11.30 6.56
C LEU A 142 13.49 -12.67 7.17
N ARG A 143 12.43 -13.39 7.51
CA ARG A 143 12.50 -14.71 8.16
C ARG A 143 13.14 -15.77 7.27
N ARG A 144 12.89 -15.69 5.96
CA ARG A 144 13.23 -16.75 5.00
C ARG A 144 13.18 -16.30 3.55
N ILE A 145 13.72 -17.15 2.67
CA ILE A 145 13.50 -17.13 1.23
C ILE A 145 12.62 -18.33 0.87
N LEU A 146 11.55 -18.11 0.10
CA LEU A 146 10.77 -19.18 -0.52
C LEU A 146 10.83 -19.06 -2.05
N ALA A 147 10.78 -20.18 -2.77
CA ALA A 147 10.68 -20.17 -4.24
C ALA A 147 10.06 -21.47 -4.77
N GLY A 148 9.49 -21.40 -5.97
CA GLY A 148 9.12 -22.57 -6.75
C GLY A 148 10.27 -23.03 -7.65
N GLY A 149 10.94 -24.11 -7.28
CA GLY A 149 11.97 -24.76 -8.10
C GLY A 149 11.34 -25.70 -9.12
N ARG A 150 11.37 -25.34 -10.41
CA ARG A 150 10.91 -26.22 -11.50
C ARG A 150 11.59 -27.59 -11.40
N MET A 151 10.81 -28.66 -11.49
CA MET A 151 11.34 -30.03 -11.54
C MET A 151 11.80 -30.37 -12.97
N HIS A 152 13.02 -29.97 -13.32
CA HIS A 152 13.50 -29.98 -14.69
C HIS A 152 13.75 -31.43 -15.18
N GLY A 153 13.02 -31.84 -16.22
CA GLY A 153 13.13 -33.19 -16.78
C GLY A 153 12.18 -34.22 -16.15
N TYR A 154 11.30 -33.79 -15.23
CA TYR A 154 10.31 -34.70 -14.61
C TYR A 154 9.37 -35.34 -15.64
N HIS A 155 9.03 -34.64 -16.73
CA HIS A 155 8.17 -35.16 -17.80
C HIS A 155 8.68 -36.47 -18.45
N GLU A 156 9.99 -36.73 -18.41
CA GLU A 156 10.58 -37.95 -18.98
C GLU A 156 10.21 -39.20 -18.19
N VAL A 157 9.88 -39.03 -16.90
CA VAL A 157 9.67 -40.12 -15.94
C VAL A 157 8.34 -40.03 -15.20
N SER A 158 7.50 -39.05 -15.54
CA SER A 158 6.24 -38.77 -14.85
C SER A 158 5.17 -39.86 -15.00
N LYS A 159 5.40 -40.87 -15.85
CA LYS A 159 4.56 -42.07 -15.97
C LYS A 159 5.00 -43.20 -15.04
N GLU A 160 6.23 -43.15 -14.55
CA GLU A 160 6.87 -44.22 -13.77
C GLU A 160 7.05 -43.84 -12.31
N MET A 161 7.16 -42.54 -12.01
CA MET A 161 7.32 -42.03 -10.65
C MET A 161 6.44 -40.80 -10.41
N THR A 162 5.98 -40.68 -9.18
CA THR A 162 5.29 -39.49 -8.66
C THR A 162 6.26 -38.32 -8.45
N PRO A 163 5.75 -37.08 -8.30
CA PRO A 163 6.63 -35.93 -8.04
C PRO A 163 7.42 -36.08 -6.73
N ASP A 164 6.81 -36.62 -5.69
CA ASP A 164 7.44 -36.85 -4.40
C ASP A 164 8.59 -37.87 -4.50
N GLU A 165 8.40 -38.97 -5.23
CA GLU A 165 9.45 -39.96 -5.48
C GLU A 165 10.61 -39.38 -6.32
N TYR A 166 10.28 -38.54 -7.30
CA TYR A 166 11.30 -37.84 -8.10
C TYR A 166 12.17 -36.94 -7.21
N VAL A 167 11.55 -36.13 -6.35
CA VAL A 167 12.26 -35.23 -5.44
C VAL A 167 13.12 -36.01 -4.45
N ALA A 168 12.57 -37.05 -3.83
CA ALA A 168 13.33 -37.89 -2.90
C ALA A 168 14.58 -38.48 -3.58
N ALA A 169 14.46 -38.97 -4.82
CA ALA A 169 15.61 -39.48 -5.58
C ALA A 169 16.66 -38.39 -5.87
N VAL A 170 16.25 -37.13 -6.03
CA VAL A 170 17.19 -36.00 -6.20
C VAL A 170 17.86 -35.63 -4.88
N GLU A 171 17.12 -35.58 -3.76
CA GLU A 171 17.65 -35.30 -2.42
C GLU A 171 18.66 -36.37 -1.97
N GLU A 172 18.41 -37.64 -2.30
CA GLU A 172 19.30 -38.77 -2.04
C GLU A 172 20.50 -38.85 -3.01
N GLY A 173 20.56 -37.97 -4.02
CA GLY A 173 21.62 -37.95 -5.04
C GLY A 173 21.56 -39.10 -6.06
N LYS A 174 20.48 -39.88 -6.08
CA LYS A 174 20.23 -40.95 -7.07
C LYS A 174 19.85 -40.39 -8.45
N ARG A 175 19.35 -39.15 -8.49
CA ARG A 175 19.00 -38.42 -9.71
C ARG A 175 19.58 -37.01 -9.69
N ARG A 176 19.92 -36.50 -10.87
CA ARG A 176 20.36 -35.11 -11.06
C ARG A 176 19.27 -34.32 -11.76
N ASP A 177 18.76 -33.30 -11.07
CA ASP A 177 17.88 -32.25 -11.62
C ASP A 177 18.71 -30.96 -11.77
N LEU A 178 18.63 -30.29 -12.93
CA LEU A 178 19.46 -29.10 -13.20
C LEU A 178 19.12 -27.89 -12.32
N VAL A 179 17.89 -27.82 -11.81
CA VAL A 179 17.38 -26.75 -10.95
C VAL A 179 17.46 -27.18 -9.49
N LEU A 180 16.77 -28.26 -9.12
CA LEU A 180 16.64 -28.68 -7.72
C LEU A 180 18.01 -29.09 -7.14
N SER A 181 18.82 -29.88 -7.84
CA SER A 181 20.14 -30.25 -7.31
C SER A 181 21.07 -29.05 -7.10
N PHE A 182 20.88 -27.97 -7.85
CA PHE A 182 21.62 -26.72 -7.62
C PHE A 182 21.08 -25.98 -6.39
N GLN A 183 19.76 -25.86 -6.25
CA GLN A 183 19.11 -25.19 -5.12
C GLN A 183 19.45 -25.86 -3.78
N LEU A 184 19.47 -27.19 -3.72
CA LEU A 184 19.89 -27.96 -2.54
C LEU A 184 21.35 -27.65 -2.15
N ARG A 185 22.26 -27.59 -3.13
CA ARG A 185 23.68 -27.21 -2.87
C ARG A 185 23.85 -25.77 -2.38
N GLU A 186 22.90 -24.90 -2.71
CA GLU A 186 22.86 -23.51 -2.23
C GLU A 186 22.17 -23.39 -0.85
N GLY A 187 21.90 -24.52 -0.18
CA GLY A 187 21.42 -24.56 1.20
C GLY A 187 19.90 -24.47 1.36
N PHE A 188 19.14 -24.62 0.28
CA PHE A 188 17.69 -24.71 0.36
C PHE A 188 17.26 -26.13 0.74
N VAL A 189 16.13 -26.24 1.42
CA VAL A 189 15.44 -27.50 1.70
C VAL A 189 14.13 -27.56 0.93
N VAL A 190 13.71 -28.75 0.52
CA VAL A 190 12.36 -28.92 -0.01
C VAL A 190 11.37 -28.94 1.16
N ARG A 191 10.35 -28.10 1.04
CA ARG A 191 9.16 -28.17 1.88
C ARG A 191 8.17 -29.08 1.19
N GLY A 192 7.54 -28.65 0.11
CA GLY A 192 6.52 -29.47 -0.55
C GLY A 192 6.60 -29.50 -2.06
N ILE A 193 5.59 -30.09 -2.68
CA ILE A 193 5.38 -30.04 -4.12
C ILE A 193 4.25 -29.06 -4.42
N LEU A 194 4.52 -28.06 -5.26
CA LEU A 194 3.52 -27.17 -5.83
C LEU A 194 2.97 -27.80 -7.10
N LYS A 195 1.70 -28.21 -7.07
CA LYS A 195 1.01 -28.80 -8.22
C LYS A 195 0.46 -27.70 -9.11
N ASN A 196 0.61 -27.84 -10.43
CA ASN A 196 0.16 -26.84 -11.41
C ASN A 196 0.74 -25.43 -11.13
N TYR A 197 1.97 -25.39 -10.63
CA TYR A 197 2.63 -24.15 -10.23
C TYR A 197 2.81 -23.20 -11.41
N ILE A 198 3.36 -23.71 -12.51
CA ILE A 198 3.67 -22.95 -13.72
C ILE A 198 3.35 -23.81 -14.94
N ARG A 199 2.95 -23.20 -16.05
CA ARG A 199 2.78 -23.92 -17.31
C ARG A 199 4.15 -24.21 -17.91
N ASP A 200 4.65 -25.42 -17.68
CA ASP A 200 5.93 -25.90 -18.17
C ASP A 200 5.83 -27.39 -18.52
N PRO A 201 5.82 -27.75 -19.81
CA PRO A 201 5.78 -29.14 -20.24
C PRO A 201 6.94 -29.97 -19.68
N LEU A 202 8.14 -29.36 -19.51
CA LEU A 202 9.34 -30.08 -19.07
C LEU A 202 9.28 -30.51 -17.60
N SER A 203 8.46 -29.85 -16.79
CA SER A 203 8.22 -30.18 -15.39
C SER A 203 6.84 -30.80 -15.14
N ASN A 204 6.07 -31.08 -16.20
CA ASN A 204 4.66 -31.49 -16.10
C ASN A 204 3.85 -30.55 -15.17
N ASN A 205 4.12 -29.24 -15.28
CA ASN A 205 3.57 -28.16 -14.45
C ASN A 205 3.86 -28.26 -12.93
N ALA A 206 4.74 -29.16 -12.49
CA ALA A 206 5.10 -29.32 -11.09
C ALA A 206 6.35 -28.50 -10.74
N ALA A 207 6.43 -28.07 -9.49
CA ALA A 207 7.61 -27.45 -8.90
C ALA A 207 7.78 -27.88 -7.45
N THR A 208 9.03 -27.88 -6.98
CA THR A 208 9.35 -27.95 -5.56
C THR A 208 9.11 -26.60 -4.90
N LEU A 209 8.55 -26.59 -3.70
CA LEU A 209 8.56 -25.44 -2.81
C LEU A 209 9.80 -25.52 -1.96
N ILE A 210 10.78 -24.68 -2.25
CA ILE A 210 12.06 -24.66 -1.55
C ILE A 210 12.10 -23.51 -0.54
N GLU A 211 12.76 -23.76 0.59
CA GLU A 211 12.96 -22.76 1.64
C GLU A 211 14.44 -22.65 2.02
N TRP A 212 14.90 -21.42 2.19
CA TRP A 212 16.12 -21.10 2.93
C TRP A 212 15.74 -20.24 4.13
N GLN A 213 16.04 -20.72 5.33
CA GLN A 213 15.76 -19.96 6.55
C GLN A 213 16.88 -18.95 6.80
N ASN A 214 16.50 -17.73 7.17
CA ASN A 214 17.47 -16.72 7.54
C ASN A 214 17.95 -16.97 8.99
N PRO A 215 19.22 -17.37 9.19
CA PRO A 215 19.74 -17.63 10.53
C PRO A 215 19.86 -16.36 11.38
N ASP A 216 19.91 -15.18 10.75
CA ASP A 216 20.10 -13.88 11.41
C ASP A 216 18.76 -13.20 11.73
N TYR A 217 17.63 -13.86 11.45
CA TYR A 217 16.30 -13.28 11.65
C TYR A 217 16.02 -13.01 13.13
N LYS A 218 15.72 -11.75 13.45
CA LYS A 218 15.24 -11.33 14.76
C LYS A 218 13.75 -11.00 14.66
N PRO A 219 12.85 -11.79 15.29
CA PRO A 219 11.44 -11.45 15.35
C PRO A 219 11.27 -10.08 15.99
N GLY A 220 10.46 -9.20 15.38
CA GLY A 220 10.04 -7.97 16.07
C GLY A 220 9.28 -8.30 17.35
N GLU A 221 9.40 -7.45 18.38
CA GLU A 221 8.55 -7.51 19.56
C GLU A 221 7.07 -7.55 19.08
N ASP A 222 6.33 -8.57 19.51
CA ASP A 222 4.95 -8.89 19.09
C ASP A 222 4.72 -9.41 17.66
N GLY A 223 5.66 -10.17 17.09
CA GLY A 223 5.33 -11.13 16.02
C GLY A 223 4.52 -10.55 14.86
N ASN A 224 5.07 -9.55 14.17
CA ASN A 224 4.58 -9.03 12.89
C ASN A 224 3.15 -8.43 12.88
N VAL A 225 2.61 -7.95 14.01
CA VAL A 225 1.31 -7.28 14.04
C VAL A 225 1.42 -5.80 13.63
N ARG A 226 0.85 -5.41 12.48
CA ARG A 226 0.76 -4.01 12.05
C ARG A 226 -0.53 -3.37 12.54
N LYS A 227 -0.50 -2.94 13.80
CA LYS A 227 -1.58 -2.13 14.38
C LYS A 227 -1.42 -0.65 14.00
N VAL A 228 -2.54 -0.03 13.67
CA VAL A 228 -2.68 1.40 13.41
C VAL A 228 -3.78 1.94 14.32
N ARG A 229 -3.45 2.91 15.17
CA ARG A 229 -4.42 3.59 16.02
C ARG A 229 -4.92 4.84 15.33
N VAL A 230 -6.24 4.94 15.17
CA VAL A 230 -6.90 6.08 14.52
C VAL A 230 -7.80 6.79 15.53
N ALA A 231 -7.73 8.11 15.54
CA ALA A 231 -8.59 8.99 16.32
C ALA A 231 -9.47 9.84 15.37
N CYS A 232 -10.78 9.58 15.35
CA CYS A 232 -11.75 10.35 14.57
C CYS A 232 -12.38 11.45 15.44
N VAL A 233 -12.24 12.70 15.03
CA VAL A 233 -12.80 13.85 15.75
C VAL A 233 -14.24 14.07 15.32
N GLN A 234 -15.19 13.94 16.25
CA GLN A 234 -16.55 14.46 16.07
C GLN A 234 -16.61 15.88 16.64
N TYR A 235 -16.40 16.86 15.76
CA TYR A 235 -16.13 18.23 16.16
C TYR A 235 -17.42 19.06 16.25
N GLN A 236 -17.66 19.72 17.39
CA GLN A 236 -18.78 20.64 17.50
C GLN A 236 -18.41 22.03 17.00
N VAL A 237 -18.90 22.40 15.82
CA VAL A 237 -18.75 23.76 15.33
C VAL A 237 -19.57 24.71 16.19
N ARG A 238 -18.90 25.75 16.67
CA ARG A 238 -19.44 26.80 17.54
C ARG A 238 -18.74 28.12 17.26
N ARG A 239 -19.29 29.23 17.72
CA ARG A 239 -18.66 30.54 17.48
C ARG A 239 -17.24 30.59 18.07
N VAL A 240 -16.31 31.22 17.36
CA VAL A 240 -14.96 31.61 17.82
C VAL A 240 -14.76 33.10 17.62
N ASN A 241 -13.98 33.74 18.48
CA ASN A 241 -13.73 35.18 18.44
C ASN A 241 -12.40 35.53 17.75
N SER A 242 -11.46 34.58 17.65
CA SER A 242 -10.18 34.75 16.97
C SER A 242 -9.68 33.46 16.35
N PHE A 243 -8.55 33.53 15.63
CA PHE A 243 -7.87 32.35 15.11
C PHE A 243 -7.24 31.51 16.24
N GLU A 244 -6.75 32.15 17.30
CA GLU A 244 -6.15 31.50 18.47
C GLU A 244 -7.19 30.65 19.22
N GLU A 245 -8.42 31.14 19.38
CA GLU A 245 -9.49 30.33 20.00
C GLU A 245 -9.83 29.08 19.17
N PHE A 246 -9.77 29.18 17.84
CA PHE A 246 -9.88 28.02 16.95
C PHE A 246 -8.68 27.08 17.07
N ALA A 247 -7.47 27.63 17.19
CA ALA A 247 -6.25 26.86 17.39
C ALA A 247 -6.31 26.06 18.69
N ASP A 248 -6.68 26.69 19.82
CA ASP A 248 -6.81 26.04 21.13
C ASP A 248 -7.83 24.89 21.09
N GLN A 249 -8.99 25.10 20.45
CA GLN A 249 -10.01 24.05 20.29
C GLN A 249 -9.51 22.88 19.44
N THR A 250 -8.73 23.16 18.41
CA THR A 250 -8.17 22.13 17.52
C THR A 250 -7.05 21.36 18.21
N GLU A 251 -6.15 22.07 18.90
CA GLU A 251 -4.98 21.53 19.58
C GLU A 251 -5.36 20.56 20.69
N TYR A 252 -6.43 20.85 21.45
CA TYR A 252 -7.00 19.90 22.42
C TYR A 252 -7.22 18.50 21.85
N PHE A 253 -7.78 18.38 20.63
CA PHE A 253 -8.02 17.08 20.01
C PHE A 253 -6.74 16.40 19.52
N VAL A 254 -5.77 17.19 19.03
CA VAL A 254 -4.48 16.65 18.57
C VAL A 254 -3.66 16.15 19.76
N GLU A 255 -3.54 16.95 20.81
CA GLU A 255 -2.87 16.60 22.07
C GLU A 255 -3.51 15.34 22.66
N THR A 256 -4.84 15.32 22.80
CA THR A 256 -5.54 14.14 23.33
C THR A 256 -5.29 12.91 22.45
N ALA A 257 -5.35 13.03 21.12
CA ALA A 257 -5.06 11.90 20.23
C ALA A 257 -3.62 11.38 20.41
N ALA A 258 -2.65 12.27 20.61
CA ALA A 258 -1.26 11.92 20.86
C ALA A 258 -1.05 11.25 22.23
N ASP A 259 -1.76 11.69 23.28
CA ASP A 259 -1.77 11.03 24.61
C ASP A 259 -2.27 9.59 24.52
N TYR A 260 -3.28 9.35 23.67
CA TYR A 260 -3.74 8.00 23.34
C TYR A 260 -2.84 7.25 22.36
N ARG A 261 -1.70 7.84 21.95
CA ARG A 261 -0.74 7.28 20.99
C ARG A 261 -1.36 6.94 19.64
N ALA A 262 -2.26 7.80 19.16
CA ALA A 262 -2.83 7.64 17.83
C ALA A 262 -1.75 7.84 16.76
N ASP A 263 -1.74 6.99 15.73
CA ASP A 263 -0.90 7.18 14.55
C ASP A 263 -1.49 8.27 13.64
N PHE A 264 -2.82 8.39 13.63
CA PHE A 264 -3.58 9.36 12.85
C PHE A 264 -4.68 10.03 13.68
N VAL A 265 -4.83 11.35 13.52
CA VAL A 265 -6.02 12.11 13.93
C VAL A 265 -6.74 12.65 12.69
N VAL A 266 -8.06 12.52 12.66
CA VAL A 266 -8.89 12.86 11.49
C VAL A 266 -9.93 13.90 11.88
N PHE A 267 -9.84 15.08 11.28
CA PHE A 267 -10.81 16.16 11.47
C PHE A 267 -11.93 16.13 10.42
N PRO A 268 -13.09 16.76 10.70
CA PRO A 268 -14.19 16.83 9.75
C PRO A 268 -13.99 17.76 8.55
N GLU A 269 -14.79 17.58 7.51
CA GLU A 269 -14.85 18.52 6.39
C GLU A 269 -15.35 19.89 6.88
N LEU A 270 -14.75 20.95 6.35
CA LEU A 270 -15.15 22.36 6.50
C LEU A 270 -15.26 22.85 7.95
N PHE A 271 -14.67 22.15 8.93
CA PHE A 271 -14.64 22.64 10.30
C PHE A 271 -13.92 24.00 10.41
N SER A 272 -12.96 24.29 9.52
CA SER A 272 -12.28 25.59 9.42
C SER A 272 -13.22 26.75 9.03
N VAL A 273 -14.41 26.47 8.48
CA VAL A 273 -15.44 27.48 8.21
C VAL A 273 -15.92 28.16 9.51
N GLN A 274 -15.72 27.52 10.66
CA GLN A 274 -15.90 28.10 11.99
C GLN A 274 -15.19 29.46 12.14
N LEU A 275 -14.04 29.67 11.47
CA LEU A 275 -13.29 30.93 11.49
C LEU A 275 -14.10 32.13 10.95
N LEU A 276 -15.12 31.91 10.13
CA LEU A 276 -16.03 32.98 9.66
C LEU A 276 -17.00 33.48 10.74
N SER A 277 -17.06 32.81 11.89
CA SER A 277 -17.90 33.24 13.01
C SER A 277 -17.30 34.39 13.84
N GLN A 278 -16.05 34.76 13.56
CA GLN A 278 -15.38 35.91 14.15
C GLN A 278 -16.15 37.21 13.89
N ASP A 279 -16.08 38.15 14.83
CA ASP A 279 -16.82 39.42 14.72
C ASP A 279 -16.46 40.25 13.49
N SER A 280 -15.21 40.13 13.02
CA SER A 280 -14.69 40.79 11.81
C SER A 280 -15.17 40.16 10.50
N LEU A 281 -15.67 38.92 10.53
CA LEU A 281 -16.00 38.12 9.33
C LEU A 281 -17.46 37.64 9.30
N LYS A 282 -18.23 37.89 10.36
CA LYS A 282 -19.63 37.47 10.45
C LYS A 282 -20.52 38.12 9.38
N LYS A 283 -21.57 37.40 8.98
CA LYS A 283 -22.61 37.86 8.03
C LYS A 283 -22.10 38.21 6.62
N LEU A 284 -20.90 37.76 6.25
CA LEU A 284 -20.46 37.83 4.87
C LEU A 284 -21.36 36.94 3.98
N PRO A 285 -21.65 37.37 2.74
CA PRO A 285 -22.26 36.48 1.74
C PRO A 285 -21.42 35.22 1.56
N SER A 286 -22.06 34.08 1.28
CA SER A 286 -21.41 32.77 1.24
C SER A 286 -20.12 32.72 0.40
N LEU A 287 -20.14 33.25 -0.83
CA LEU A 287 -18.96 33.26 -1.71
C LEU A 287 -17.82 34.13 -1.16
N GLU A 288 -18.16 35.28 -0.58
CA GLU A 288 -17.16 36.20 -0.02
C GLU A 288 -16.54 35.65 1.26
N GLY A 289 -17.34 34.99 2.10
CA GLY A 289 -16.85 34.28 3.27
C GLY A 289 -15.84 33.19 2.88
N ILE A 290 -16.16 32.35 1.90
CA ILE A 290 -15.23 31.31 1.44
C ILE A 290 -13.95 31.90 0.85
N ARG A 291 -14.02 32.99 0.07
CA ARG A 291 -12.83 33.70 -0.39
C ARG A 291 -11.97 34.18 0.76
N ARG A 292 -12.58 34.72 1.81
CA ARG A 292 -11.87 35.20 2.99
C ARG A 292 -11.20 34.07 3.78
N LEU A 293 -11.78 32.87 3.76
CA LEU A 293 -11.12 31.67 4.30
C LEU A 293 -9.89 31.27 3.47
N THR A 294 -9.92 31.40 2.14
CA THR A 294 -8.73 31.04 1.33
C THR A 294 -7.49 31.86 1.67
N GLU A 295 -7.66 33.05 2.24
CA GLU A 295 -6.55 33.90 2.69
C GLU A 295 -5.99 33.46 4.04
N LEU A 296 -6.66 32.55 4.74
CA LEU A 296 -6.20 31.91 5.98
C LEU A 296 -5.50 30.58 5.73
N GLU A 297 -5.17 30.25 4.48
CA GLU A 297 -4.45 29.03 4.13
C GLU A 297 -3.11 28.93 4.88
N ALA A 298 -2.25 29.94 4.75
CA ALA A 298 -0.93 29.95 5.39
C ALA A 298 -1.01 29.74 6.92
N PRO A 299 -1.78 30.53 7.70
CA PRO A 299 -1.85 30.32 9.14
C PRO A 299 -2.47 28.98 9.52
N PHE A 300 -3.44 28.47 8.75
CA PHE A 300 -4.01 27.14 8.99
C PHE A 300 -2.98 26.02 8.77
N PHE A 301 -2.20 26.09 7.68
CA PHE A 301 -1.17 25.11 7.38
C PHE A 301 0.00 25.17 8.38
N GLU A 302 0.40 26.37 8.81
CA GLU A 302 1.42 26.55 9.84
C GLU A 302 0.98 25.95 11.19
N LEU A 303 -0.26 26.20 11.60
CA LEU A 303 -0.85 25.62 12.81
C LEU A 303 -0.82 24.08 12.76
N MET A 304 -1.33 23.48 11.68
CA MET A 304 -1.38 22.02 11.54
C MET A 304 0.01 21.39 11.44
N THR A 305 0.94 22.05 10.74
CA THR A 305 2.33 21.58 10.64
C THR A 305 3.03 21.61 11.99
N ARG A 306 2.83 22.68 12.78
CA ARG A 306 3.34 22.79 14.16
C ARG A 306 2.81 21.64 15.02
N MET A 307 1.50 21.46 15.07
CA MET A 307 0.88 20.41 15.90
C MET A 307 1.33 19.00 15.47
N ALA A 308 1.41 18.71 14.17
CA ALA A 308 1.88 17.40 13.70
C ALA A 308 3.31 17.10 14.16
N ARG A 309 4.20 18.11 14.14
CA ARG A 309 5.58 18.00 14.61
C ARG A 309 5.68 17.86 16.13
N GLU A 310 5.01 18.76 16.84
CA GLU A 310 5.06 18.87 18.30
C GLU A 310 4.52 17.61 18.99
N TYR A 311 3.41 17.07 18.47
CA TYR A 311 2.76 15.88 19.03
C TYR A 311 3.14 14.57 18.33
N GLY A 312 4.00 14.62 17.31
CA GLY A 312 4.50 13.42 16.63
C GLY A 312 3.42 12.59 15.92
N VAL A 313 2.32 13.20 15.47
CA VAL A 313 1.13 12.51 14.92
C VAL A 313 0.83 12.94 13.48
N HIS A 314 0.27 12.04 12.67
CA HIS A 314 -0.25 12.39 11.35
C HIS A 314 -1.63 13.04 11.48
N ILE A 315 -1.82 14.21 10.87
CA ILE A 315 -3.08 14.96 10.96
C ILE A 315 -3.75 14.98 9.59
N VAL A 316 -4.87 14.26 9.45
CA VAL A 316 -5.82 14.47 8.35
C VAL A 316 -6.68 15.66 8.76
N ALA A 317 -6.29 16.86 8.32
CA ALA A 317 -6.79 18.13 8.87
C ALA A 317 -8.15 18.54 8.30
N GLY A 318 -9.07 17.59 8.17
CA GLY A 318 -10.43 17.87 7.72
C GLY A 318 -10.42 18.49 6.34
N THR A 319 -11.08 19.64 6.18
CA THR A 319 -10.85 20.45 4.98
C THR A 319 -10.77 21.94 5.22
N HIS A 320 -10.08 22.61 4.29
CA HIS A 320 -9.93 24.05 4.19
C HIS A 320 -10.06 24.47 2.72
N PRO A 321 -10.78 25.56 2.39
CA PRO A 321 -10.81 26.07 1.03
C PRO A 321 -9.51 26.80 0.69
N ILE A 322 -8.94 26.56 -0.49
CA ILE A 322 -7.75 27.26 -0.99
C ILE A 322 -8.05 27.90 -2.34
N ALA A 323 -7.29 28.94 -2.70
CA ALA A 323 -7.35 29.58 -4.01
C ALA A 323 -6.08 29.30 -4.82
N ARG A 324 -6.25 28.87 -6.07
CA ARG A 324 -5.16 28.70 -7.05
C ARG A 324 -5.63 29.26 -8.38
N ASP A 325 -4.85 30.20 -8.95
CA ASP A 325 -5.17 30.85 -10.23
C ASP A 325 -6.61 31.41 -10.33
N GLY A 326 -7.12 31.95 -9.21
CA GLY A 326 -8.48 32.50 -9.12
C GLY A 326 -9.60 31.45 -9.00
N VAL A 327 -9.26 30.16 -8.92
CA VAL A 327 -10.20 29.04 -8.71
C VAL A 327 -10.13 28.58 -7.26
N ILE A 328 -11.29 28.34 -6.65
CA ILE A 328 -11.40 27.88 -5.26
C ILE A 328 -11.58 26.36 -5.24
N TYR A 329 -10.79 25.69 -4.40
CA TYR A 329 -10.84 24.24 -4.18
C TYR A 329 -11.10 23.94 -2.70
N ASN A 330 -11.95 22.96 -2.41
CA ASN A 330 -12.06 22.38 -1.07
C ASN A 330 -11.01 21.27 -0.95
N VAL A 331 -10.05 21.39 -0.03
CA VAL A 331 -8.94 20.44 0.07
C VAL A 331 -8.80 19.86 1.47
N SER A 332 -8.37 18.61 1.54
CA SER A 332 -8.00 17.89 2.76
C SER A 332 -6.50 17.66 2.79
N PRO A 333 -5.74 18.46 3.56
CA PRO A 333 -4.31 18.23 3.73
C PRO A 333 -4.04 17.14 4.81
N LEU A 334 -3.09 16.27 4.50
CA LEU A 334 -2.47 15.33 5.46
C LEU A 334 -1.09 15.86 5.85
N PHE A 335 -0.92 16.23 7.13
CA PHE A 335 0.34 16.69 7.69
C PHE A 335 1.10 15.53 8.36
N PHE A 336 2.42 15.50 8.18
CA PHE A 336 3.31 14.48 8.71
C PHE A 336 4.12 15.02 9.89
N PRO A 337 4.53 14.17 10.84
CA PRO A 337 5.40 14.56 11.96
C PRO A 337 6.74 15.17 11.56
N ASN A 338 7.23 14.90 10.35
CA ASN A 338 8.48 15.49 9.84
C ASN A 338 8.30 16.92 9.29
N GLY A 339 7.06 17.41 9.18
CA GLY A 339 6.71 18.73 8.65
C GLY A 339 6.29 18.74 7.17
N ARG A 340 6.31 17.60 6.49
CA ARG A 340 5.76 17.45 5.14
C ARG A 340 4.23 17.48 5.18
N HIS A 341 3.59 17.85 4.08
CA HIS A 341 2.16 17.65 3.89
C HIS A 341 1.81 17.23 2.45
N VAL A 342 0.67 16.55 2.29
CA VAL A 342 0.09 16.18 0.99
C VAL A 342 -1.34 16.72 0.93
N ILE A 343 -1.71 17.35 -0.19
CA ILE A 343 -3.04 17.98 -0.36
C ILE A 343 -3.93 17.08 -1.23
N GLN A 344 -5.09 16.66 -0.69
CA GLN A 344 -6.14 15.99 -1.48
C GLN A 344 -7.26 16.98 -1.82
N PRO A 345 -7.48 17.35 -3.09
CA PRO A 345 -8.65 18.15 -3.47
C PRO A 345 -9.92 17.31 -3.55
N LYS A 346 -11.07 17.88 -3.19
CA LYS A 346 -12.38 17.24 -3.37
C LYS A 346 -12.65 17.04 -4.85
N LEU A 347 -13.07 15.84 -5.25
CA LEU A 347 -13.31 15.54 -6.67
C LEU A 347 -14.75 15.88 -7.06
N HIS A 348 -15.70 15.43 -6.26
CA HIS A 348 -17.13 15.56 -6.52
C HIS A 348 -17.70 16.71 -5.70
N ILE A 349 -17.95 17.83 -6.37
CA ILE A 349 -18.53 19.02 -5.72
C ILE A 349 -20.05 18.89 -5.62
N THR A 350 -20.59 19.13 -4.44
CA THR A 350 -22.04 19.11 -4.22
C THR A 350 -22.72 20.28 -4.95
N PRO A 351 -24.01 20.16 -5.31
CA PRO A 351 -24.74 21.25 -5.95
C PRO A 351 -24.71 22.56 -5.15
N SER A 352 -24.77 22.49 -3.81
CA SER A 352 -24.73 23.65 -2.92
C SER A 352 -23.36 24.33 -2.93
N GLU A 353 -22.27 23.59 -2.78
CA GLU A 353 -20.90 24.14 -2.84
C GLU A 353 -20.65 24.83 -4.18
N LYS A 354 -21.06 24.20 -5.29
CA LYS A 354 -20.90 24.78 -6.63
C LYS A 354 -21.71 26.08 -6.79
N LYS A 355 -22.96 26.09 -6.31
CA LYS A 355 -23.89 27.22 -6.48
C LYS A 355 -23.56 28.40 -5.59
N TYR A 356 -23.22 28.16 -4.32
CA TYR A 356 -23.11 29.20 -3.31
C TYR A 356 -21.66 29.60 -3.00
N TRP A 357 -20.69 28.70 -3.23
CA TRP A 357 -19.29 28.90 -2.86
C TRP A 357 -18.34 28.91 -4.06
N GLY A 358 -18.81 28.56 -5.26
CA GLY A 358 -17.98 28.60 -6.48
C GLY A 358 -16.82 27.60 -6.46
N ILE A 359 -16.93 26.53 -5.69
CA ILE A 359 -15.88 25.51 -5.55
C ILE A 359 -15.79 24.66 -6.81
N THR A 360 -14.56 24.37 -7.23
CA THR A 360 -14.25 23.49 -8.37
C THR A 360 -13.64 22.18 -7.88
N GLY A 361 -13.94 21.08 -8.58
CA GLY A 361 -13.40 19.75 -8.27
C GLY A 361 -11.95 19.60 -8.74
N GLY A 362 -11.15 18.89 -7.95
CA GLY A 362 -9.82 18.44 -8.34
C GLY A 362 -9.83 17.29 -9.35
N ASN A 363 -8.64 16.85 -9.76
CA ASN A 363 -8.44 15.78 -10.74
C ASN A 363 -7.36 14.75 -10.36
N GLU A 364 -6.98 14.73 -9.07
CA GLU A 364 -5.94 13.87 -8.49
C GLU A 364 -6.47 13.12 -7.27
N LEU A 365 -6.07 11.87 -7.11
CA LEU A 365 -6.47 11.01 -5.99
C LEU A 365 -5.34 10.02 -5.66
N PRO A 366 -4.29 10.46 -4.94
CA PRO A 366 -3.13 9.63 -4.64
C PRO A 366 -3.40 8.69 -3.46
N VAL A 367 -2.77 7.51 -3.48
CA VAL A 367 -2.54 6.73 -2.27
C VAL A 367 -1.27 7.26 -1.61
N ILE A 368 -1.39 7.65 -0.35
CA ILE A 368 -0.34 8.28 0.44
C ILE A 368 0.34 7.19 1.29
N GLN A 369 1.63 6.99 1.07
CA GLN A 369 2.43 6.07 1.87
C GLN A 369 2.84 6.73 3.19
N THR A 370 2.56 6.06 4.31
CA THR A 370 3.06 6.42 5.66
C THR A 370 3.88 5.26 6.23
N PRO A 371 4.61 5.44 7.35
CA PRO A 371 5.30 4.33 8.01
C PRO A 371 4.37 3.18 8.43
N LYS A 372 3.11 3.49 8.79
CA LYS A 372 2.17 2.56 9.42
C LYS A 372 1.15 1.97 8.45
N ALA A 373 0.73 2.73 7.43
CA ALA A 373 -0.27 2.29 6.45
C ALA A 373 -0.21 3.07 5.13
N LYS A 374 -0.80 2.49 4.08
CA LYS A 374 -1.16 3.18 2.83
C LYS A 374 -2.55 3.77 2.97
N VAL A 375 -2.64 5.09 2.93
CA VAL A 375 -3.89 5.81 3.22
C VAL A 375 -4.40 6.57 2.01
N GLY A 376 -5.73 6.70 1.89
CA GLY A 376 -6.38 7.56 0.92
C GLY A 376 -7.36 8.49 1.62
N ILE A 377 -7.69 9.62 1.00
CA ILE A 377 -8.63 10.60 1.55
C ILE A 377 -9.76 10.82 0.54
N LEU A 378 -11.01 10.68 1.00
CA LEU A 378 -12.21 11.04 0.25
C LEU A 378 -12.94 12.13 1.03
N ILE A 379 -13.36 13.20 0.35
CA ILE A 379 -14.03 14.32 1.03
C ILE A 379 -15.53 14.17 0.81
N CYS A 380 -16.24 13.81 1.88
CA CYS A 380 -17.69 13.82 1.97
C CYS A 380 -18.37 13.11 0.80
N TYR A 381 -18.85 13.89 -0.17
CA TYR A 381 -19.55 13.40 -1.35
C TYR A 381 -18.72 12.42 -2.18
N ASP A 382 -17.38 12.52 -2.15
CA ASP A 382 -16.49 11.57 -2.81
C ASP A 382 -16.71 10.11 -2.37
N SER A 383 -17.10 9.88 -1.10
CA SER A 383 -17.36 8.55 -0.56
C SER A 383 -18.58 7.85 -1.18
N GLU A 384 -19.52 8.64 -1.72
CA GLU A 384 -20.73 8.13 -2.36
C GLU A 384 -20.42 7.45 -3.71
N PHE A 385 -19.26 7.71 -4.31
CA PHE A 385 -18.88 7.20 -5.63
C PHE A 385 -17.96 5.96 -5.55
N PRO A 386 -18.38 4.79 -6.09
CA PRO A 386 -17.60 3.56 -6.03
C PRO A 386 -16.22 3.66 -6.65
N GLU A 387 -16.09 4.41 -7.74
CA GLU A 387 -14.89 4.48 -8.56
C GLU A 387 -13.72 5.10 -7.79
N ALA A 388 -13.97 6.09 -6.93
CA ALA A 388 -12.93 6.76 -6.16
C ALA A 388 -12.30 5.82 -5.12
N ALA A 389 -13.14 5.13 -4.33
CA ALA A 389 -12.66 4.14 -3.37
C ALA A 389 -11.99 2.94 -4.07
N ARG A 390 -12.57 2.48 -5.19
CA ARG A 390 -11.97 1.41 -6.01
C ARG A 390 -10.59 1.80 -6.53
N HIS A 391 -10.43 3.05 -7.00
CA HIS A 391 -9.16 3.57 -7.48
C HIS A 391 -8.08 3.54 -6.38
N LEU A 392 -8.38 4.09 -5.20
CA LEU A 392 -7.48 4.07 -4.05
C LEU A 392 -7.12 2.62 -3.65
N ALA A 393 -8.11 1.75 -3.60
CA ALA A 393 -7.90 0.37 -3.19
C ALA A 393 -7.10 -0.43 -4.23
N ASP A 394 -7.28 -0.18 -5.53
CA ASP A 394 -6.52 -0.83 -6.61
C ASP A 394 -5.06 -0.35 -6.65
N GLN A 395 -4.77 0.85 -6.14
CA GLN A 395 -3.41 1.34 -5.88
C GLN A 395 -2.80 0.84 -4.57
N GLY A 396 -3.51 -0.01 -3.82
CA GLY A 396 -3.02 -0.62 -2.57
C GLY A 396 -3.37 0.15 -1.30
N GLY A 397 -4.34 1.06 -1.34
CA GLY A 397 -4.88 1.69 -0.13
C GLY A 397 -5.42 0.68 0.88
N GLU A 398 -5.22 0.98 2.16
CA GLU A 398 -5.59 0.13 3.30
C GLU A 398 -6.57 0.81 4.23
N ILE A 399 -6.39 2.11 4.45
CA ILE A 399 -7.30 2.96 5.22
C ILE A 399 -7.76 4.10 4.31
N ILE A 400 -9.07 4.34 4.24
CA ILE A 400 -9.64 5.52 3.60
C ILE A 400 -10.20 6.43 4.69
N PHE A 401 -9.71 7.65 4.77
CA PHE A 401 -10.26 8.68 5.63
C PHE A 401 -11.38 9.44 4.91
N VAL A 402 -12.50 9.64 5.59
CA VAL A 402 -13.66 10.37 5.06
C VAL A 402 -14.02 11.51 6.00
N ALA A 403 -13.55 12.71 5.66
CA ALA A 403 -13.98 13.94 6.30
C ALA A 403 -15.33 14.37 5.70
N TYR A 404 -16.35 14.64 6.50
CA TYR A 404 -17.67 15.03 5.99
C TYR A 404 -18.38 16.13 6.79
N CYS A 405 -19.26 16.84 6.10
CA CYS A 405 -20.14 17.86 6.66
C CYS A 405 -21.56 17.66 6.11
N THR A 406 -22.52 17.37 6.99
CA THR A 406 -23.92 17.10 6.61
C THR A 406 -24.90 17.74 7.56
N ASP A 407 -25.98 18.33 7.03
CA ASP A 407 -26.97 19.04 7.82
C ASP A 407 -27.94 18.11 8.58
N THR A 408 -28.31 17.00 7.94
CA THR A 408 -29.37 16.11 8.42
C THR A 408 -28.91 14.67 8.58
N ARG A 409 -29.70 13.90 9.32
CA ARG A 409 -29.48 12.47 9.51
C ARG A 409 -29.45 11.71 8.19
N GLU A 410 -30.27 12.07 7.21
CA GLU A 410 -30.28 11.44 5.89
C GLU A 410 -28.95 11.67 5.16
N GLY A 411 -28.34 12.85 5.31
CA GLY A 411 -27.01 13.14 4.81
C GLY A 411 -25.96 12.23 5.44
N LEU A 412 -25.93 12.15 6.77
CA LEU A 412 -25.04 11.26 7.50
C LEU A 412 -25.22 9.79 7.07
N LEU A 413 -26.47 9.33 6.93
CA LEU A 413 -26.76 7.94 6.56
C LEU A 413 -26.20 7.60 5.16
N ARG A 414 -26.23 8.52 4.20
CA ARG A 414 -25.58 8.29 2.90
C ARG A 414 -24.08 8.08 3.06
N VAL A 415 -23.40 8.99 3.77
CA VAL A 415 -21.95 8.87 4.05
C VAL A 415 -21.64 7.54 4.74
N ARG A 416 -22.41 7.19 5.77
CA ARG A 416 -22.27 5.92 6.51
C ARG A 416 -22.40 4.70 5.60
N TYR A 417 -23.53 4.58 4.89
CA TYR A 417 -23.81 3.37 4.11
C TYR A 417 -22.85 3.22 2.93
N CYS A 418 -22.51 4.33 2.26
CA CYS A 418 -21.51 4.30 1.20
C CYS A 418 -20.13 3.93 1.75
N SER A 419 -19.68 4.55 2.86
CA SER A 419 -18.39 4.24 3.50
C SER A 419 -18.30 2.77 3.94
N GLN A 420 -19.37 2.22 4.53
CA GLN A 420 -19.42 0.82 4.91
C GLN A 420 -19.36 -0.11 3.68
N ALA A 421 -20.09 0.22 2.60
CA ALA A 421 -19.98 -0.50 1.34
C ALA A 421 -18.55 -0.44 0.77
N ARG A 422 -17.86 0.72 0.87
CA ARG A 422 -16.47 0.88 0.41
C ARG A 422 -15.52 0.01 1.21
N ALA A 423 -15.68 -0.09 2.52
CA ALA A 423 -14.87 -0.96 3.37
C ALA A 423 -14.98 -2.43 2.95
N ILE A 424 -16.20 -2.90 2.70
CA ILE A 424 -16.52 -4.29 2.35
C ILE A 424 -16.03 -4.63 0.94
N GLU A 425 -16.48 -3.90 -0.09
CA GLU A 425 -16.24 -4.28 -1.49
C GLU A 425 -14.77 -4.11 -1.93
N ASN A 426 -14.03 -3.26 -1.21
CA ASN A 426 -12.61 -2.99 -1.49
C ASN A 426 -11.67 -3.69 -0.51
N GLN A 427 -12.20 -4.33 0.54
CA GLN A 427 -11.45 -4.91 1.66
C GLN A 427 -10.41 -3.91 2.21
N VAL A 428 -10.90 -2.78 2.70
CA VAL A 428 -10.15 -1.67 3.33
C VAL A 428 -10.85 -1.24 4.60
N TYR A 429 -10.16 -0.55 5.51
CA TYR A 429 -10.81 0.20 6.57
C TYR A 429 -11.29 1.56 6.06
N VAL A 430 -12.38 2.07 6.62
CA VAL A 430 -12.88 3.42 6.33
C VAL A 430 -13.16 4.15 7.63
N ALA A 431 -12.45 5.24 7.90
CA ALA A 431 -12.57 6.03 9.12
C ALA A 431 -13.20 7.38 8.80
N THR A 432 -14.32 7.71 9.44
CA THR A 432 -15.13 8.90 9.13
C THR A 432 -15.13 9.89 10.29
N ALA A 433 -15.03 11.18 9.96
CA ALA A 433 -15.07 12.30 10.90
C ALA A 433 -16.01 13.38 10.39
N GLY A 434 -16.94 13.81 11.24
CA GLY A 434 -18.03 14.72 10.88
C GLY A 434 -18.20 15.88 11.84
N VAL A 435 -18.66 17.03 11.34
CA VAL A 435 -19.07 18.15 12.19
C VAL A 435 -20.44 17.92 12.81
N ILE A 436 -20.64 18.47 14.00
CA ILE A 436 -21.92 18.56 14.71
C ILE A 436 -22.16 20.00 15.17
N GLY A 437 -23.34 20.31 15.69
CA GLY A 437 -23.66 21.65 16.18
C GLY A 437 -24.10 22.60 15.07
N ASN A 438 -23.84 23.90 15.22
CA ASN A 438 -24.40 24.93 14.36
C ASN A 438 -23.60 26.24 14.39
N LEU A 439 -23.61 26.99 13.28
CA LEU A 439 -22.99 28.31 13.16
C LEU A 439 -24.00 29.35 12.65
N PRO A 440 -24.88 29.90 13.51
CA PRO A 440 -25.98 30.78 13.08
C PRO A 440 -25.56 32.06 12.35
N SER A 441 -24.30 32.49 12.51
CA SER A 441 -23.76 33.72 11.91
C SER A 441 -23.00 33.48 10.60
N VAL A 442 -22.90 32.23 10.15
CA VAL A 442 -22.15 31.83 8.95
C VAL A 442 -23.11 31.23 7.94
N ALA A 443 -23.20 31.85 6.76
CA ALA A 443 -24.15 31.44 5.74
C ALA A 443 -23.83 30.02 5.21
N ALA A 444 -24.86 29.17 5.10
CA ALA A 444 -24.77 27.77 4.68
C ALA A 444 -24.04 26.82 5.66
N MET A 445 -24.04 27.15 6.96
CA MET A 445 -23.57 26.29 8.07
C MET A 445 -24.58 26.29 9.24
N ASP A 446 -25.88 26.15 8.92
CA ASP A 446 -26.98 26.42 9.84
C ASP A 446 -27.18 25.34 10.91
N ILE A 447 -27.16 24.05 10.54
CA ILE A 447 -27.28 22.89 11.43
C ILE A 447 -26.41 21.76 10.90
N HIS A 448 -25.94 20.88 11.79
CA HIS A 448 -25.13 19.73 11.41
C HIS A 448 -25.53 18.48 12.18
N TYR A 449 -25.47 17.34 11.50
CA TYR A 449 -25.71 16.03 12.06
C TYR A 449 -24.55 15.09 11.73
N GLY A 450 -23.91 14.56 12.77
CA GLY A 450 -22.70 13.76 12.67
C GLY A 450 -22.72 12.53 13.57
N ARG A 451 -21.97 11.52 13.13
CA ARG A 451 -21.59 10.32 13.86
C ARG A 451 -20.25 9.81 13.32
N ALA A 452 -19.16 10.10 14.00
CA ALA A 452 -17.85 9.54 13.66
C ALA A 452 -17.88 8.02 13.82
N ALA A 453 -17.23 7.30 12.91
CA ALA A 453 -17.20 5.84 12.94
C ALA A 453 -15.99 5.29 12.18
N VAL A 454 -15.64 4.04 12.48
CA VAL A 454 -14.65 3.29 11.72
C VAL A 454 -15.29 1.98 11.24
N TYR A 455 -15.31 1.80 9.93
CA TYR A 455 -15.92 0.65 9.25
C TYR A 455 -14.85 -0.33 8.81
N THR A 456 -15.19 -1.62 8.85
CA THR A 456 -14.29 -2.72 8.50
C THR A 456 -14.84 -3.48 7.29
N PRO A 457 -14.03 -4.33 6.65
CA PRO A 457 -14.60 -5.44 5.90
C PRO A 457 -15.44 -6.34 6.83
N SER A 458 -16.27 -7.20 6.24
CA SER A 458 -17.19 -8.07 6.98
C SER A 458 -16.76 -9.52 6.81
N ASP A 459 -15.99 -10.01 7.77
CA ASP A 459 -15.49 -11.39 7.86
C ASP A 459 -15.07 -11.70 9.31
N PHE A 460 -14.70 -12.94 9.61
CA PHE A 460 -14.40 -13.40 10.98
C PHE A 460 -13.24 -12.66 11.67
N GLU A 461 -12.30 -12.13 10.90
CA GLU A 461 -11.17 -11.34 11.41
C GLU A 461 -11.60 -9.96 11.94
N PHE A 462 -12.78 -9.47 11.58
CA PHE A 462 -13.21 -8.11 11.90
C PHE A 462 -14.35 -8.06 12.92
N ALA A 463 -14.71 -6.83 13.32
CA ALA A 463 -15.86 -6.59 14.17
C ALA A 463 -17.15 -7.20 13.55
N ARG A 464 -17.93 -7.88 14.39
CA ARG A 464 -19.12 -8.65 13.98
C ARG A 464 -20.07 -7.89 13.07
N ASP A 465 -20.30 -6.61 13.35
CA ASP A 465 -21.29 -5.79 12.63
C ASP A 465 -20.67 -5.00 11.47
N GLY A 466 -19.39 -5.25 11.13
CA GLY A 466 -18.65 -4.47 10.13
C GLY A 466 -18.36 -3.03 10.58
N VAL A 467 -18.45 -2.76 11.88
CA VAL A 467 -18.23 -1.46 12.52
C VAL A 467 -17.22 -1.69 13.65
N GLN A 468 -16.00 -1.19 13.48
CA GLN A 468 -14.94 -1.29 14.48
C GLN A 468 -15.27 -0.45 15.71
N ALA A 469 -15.72 0.78 15.48
CA ALA A 469 -16.05 1.74 16.52
C ALA A 469 -17.04 2.76 15.97
N GLU A 470 -17.91 3.31 16.81
CA GLU A 470 -18.90 4.32 16.44
C GLU A 470 -19.17 5.25 17.62
N ALA A 471 -19.23 6.56 17.34
CA ALA A 471 -19.57 7.60 18.29
C ALA A 471 -21.10 7.68 18.53
N ASP A 472 -21.49 8.33 19.62
CA ASP A 472 -22.87 8.78 19.78
C ASP A 472 -23.19 9.89 18.76
N SER A 473 -24.43 9.93 18.28
CA SER A 473 -24.85 10.98 17.35
C SER A 473 -24.88 12.35 18.02
N ASN A 474 -24.27 13.35 17.37
CA ASN A 474 -24.29 14.75 17.81
C ASN A 474 -23.74 15.01 19.22
N VAL A 475 -22.71 14.26 19.63
CA VAL A 475 -21.97 14.46 20.88
C VAL A 475 -20.51 14.77 20.58
N GLU A 476 -19.97 15.89 21.04
CA GLU A 476 -18.56 16.23 20.80
C GLU A 476 -17.66 15.20 21.47
N MET A 477 -16.82 14.50 20.69
CA MET A 477 -15.95 13.46 21.22
C MET A 477 -14.80 13.09 20.29
N LEU A 478 -13.79 12.42 20.86
CA LEU A 478 -12.72 11.76 20.12
C LEU A 478 -12.96 10.25 20.14
N LEU A 479 -13.21 9.65 18.98
CA LEU A 479 -13.36 8.20 18.84
C LEU A 479 -12.00 7.57 18.51
N VAL A 480 -11.42 6.82 19.45
CA VAL A 480 -10.12 6.15 19.27
C VAL A 480 -10.30 4.64 19.12
N THR A 481 -9.66 4.05 18.11
CA THR A 481 -9.67 2.59 17.92
C THR A 481 -8.41 2.08 17.22
N ASP A 482 -8.10 0.81 17.43
CA ASP A 482 -6.98 0.10 16.79
C ASP A 482 -7.47 -0.70 15.59
N LEU A 483 -6.68 -0.67 14.52
CA LEU A 483 -6.89 -1.41 13.27
C LEU A 483 -5.71 -2.34 13.05
N ASP A 484 -5.94 -3.64 12.83
CA ASP A 484 -4.87 -4.57 12.45
C ASP A 484 -4.84 -4.71 10.93
N ILE A 485 -3.79 -4.15 10.31
CA ILE A 485 -3.67 -4.20 8.86
C ILE A 485 -3.41 -5.63 8.36
N ASN A 486 -2.89 -6.52 9.21
CA ASN A 486 -2.77 -7.92 8.83
C ASN A 486 -4.13 -8.61 8.69
N ASP A 487 -5.17 -8.19 9.42
CA ASP A 487 -6.52 -8.72 9.23
C ASP A 487 -7.04 -8.38 7.82
N LEU A 488 -6.75 -7.18 7.29
CA LEU A 488 -7.06 -6.85 5.90
C LEU A 488 -6.38 -7.82 4.94
N TYR A 489 -5.09 -8.09 5.10
CA TYR A 489 -4.37 -8.99 4.21
C TYR A 489 -4.81 -10.44 4.35
N ARG A 490 -5.13 -10.90 5.58
CA ARG A 490 -5.74 -12.22 5.82
C ARG A 490 -7.06 -12.34 5.06
N SER A 491 -7.98 -11.40 5.24
CA SER A 491 -9.28 -11.40 4.56
C SER A 491 -9.15 -11.35 3.03
N ARG A 492 -8.21 -10.56 2.50
CA ARG A 492 -7.96 -10.49 1.04
C ARG A 492 -7.49 -11.82 0.44
N MET A 493 -6.86 -12.68 1.23
CA MET A 493 -6.20 -13.90 0.76
C MET A 493 -6.96 -15.19 1.10
N SER A 494 -7.64 -15.23 2.24
CA SER A 494 -8.25 -16.44 2.80
C SER A 494 -9.52 -16.16 3.59
N GLY A 495 -10.15 -15.00 3.40
CA GLY A 495 -11.46 -14.72 3.97
C GLY A 495 -12.51 -15.73 3.51
N SER A 496 -13.65 -15.78 4.20
CA SER A 496 -14.80 -16.59 3.80
C SER A 496 -15.27 -16.26 2.38
N VAL A 497 -15.05 -15.03 1.95
CA VAL A 497 -15.15 -14.54 0.57
C VAL A 497 -13.96 -13.64 0.24
N THR A 498 -13.55 -13.59 -1.04
CA THR A 498 -12.42 -12.77 -1.48
C THR A 498 -12.79 -11.81 -2.63
N PRO A 499 -13.66 -10.79 -2.39
CA PRO A 499 -14.20 -9.93 -3.45
C PRO A 499 -13.16 -9.25 -4.33
N ARG A 500 -11.95 -8.99 -3.82
CA ARG A 500 -10.85 -8.44 -4.61
C ARG A 500 -10.23 -9.46 -5.56
N LEU A 501 -10.00 -10.68 -5.09
CA LEU A 501 -9.41 -11.77 -5.90
C LEU A 501 -10.42 -12.28 -6.94
N ASP A 502 -11.69 -12.37 -6.57
CA ASP A 502 -12.76 -12.94 -7.40
C ASP A 502 -13.30 -11.98 -8.48
N ARG A 503 -12.67 -10.82 -8.69
CA ARG A 503 -13.07 -9.86 -9.72
C ARG A 503 -12.94 -10.48 -11.11
N ARG A 504 -14.05 -10.51 -11.84
CA ARG A 504 -14.14 -10.96 -13.24
C ARG A 504 -13.53 -9.96 -14.21
N ARG A 505 -12.20 -9.83 -14.21
CA ARG A 505 -11.42 -8.95 -15.11
C ARG A 505 -11.54 -9.33 -16.59
N ASP A 506 -12.04 -10.54 -16.87
CA ASP A 506 -12.43 -10.99 -18.20
C ASP A 506 -13.75 -10.36 -18.69
N LEU A 507 -14.61 -9.89 -17.79
CA LEU A 507 -15.91 -9.26 -18.11
C LEU A 507 -15.93 -7.76 -17.83
N PHE A 508 -15.28 -7.33 -16.74
CA PHE A 508 -15.31 -5.95 -16.26
C PHE A 508 -13.90 -5.39 -16.11
N GLU A 509 -13.65 -4.26 -16.75
CA GLU A 509 -12.40 -3.52 -16.67
C GLU A 509 -12.62 -2.18 -15.98
N PHE A 510 -11.82 -1.89 -14.94
CA PHE A 510 -11.81 -0.58 -14.32
C PHE A 510 -10.76 0.30 -15.01
N ARG A 511 -11.20 1.39 -15.67
CA ARG A 511 -10.31 2.37 -16.31
C ARG A 511 -10.44 3.72 -15.62
N SER A 512 -9.38 4.14 -14.94
CA SER A 512 -9.29 5.48 -14.37
C SER A 512 -8.57 6.45 -15.32
N LYS A 513 -9.05 7.69 -15.36
CA LYS A 513 -8.39 8.83 -16.04
C LYS A 513 -7.80 9.83 -15.05
N VAL A 514 -7.83 9.51 -13.75
CA VAL A 514 -7.21 10.33 -12.70
C VAL A 514 -5.71 10.38 -12.97
N LYS A 515 -5.12 11.58 -12.92
CA LYS A 515 -3.68 11.74 -13.12
C LYS A 515 -2.92 11.08 -11.97
N ALA A 516 -1.80 10.43 -12.29
CA ALA A 516 -0.85 10.06 -11.26
C ALA A 516 -0.31 11.35 -10.61
N PRO A 517 -0.18 11.43 -9.28
CA PRO A 517 0.35 12.62 -8.63
C PRO A 517 1.76 12.93 -9.15
N GLU A 518 2.04 14.20 -9.46
CA GLU A 518 3.41 14.69 -9.64
C GLU A 518 4.05 14.76 -8.26
N LEU A 519 4.61 13.64 -7.78
CA LEU A 519 5.37 13.61 -6.53
C LEU A 519 6.65 14.43 -6.73
N SER A 520 6.88 15.41 -5.85
CA SER A 520 8.14 16.15 -5.86
C SER A 520 9.29 15.21 -5.47
N PRO A 521 10.56 15.49 -5.85
CA PRO A 521 11.70 14.65 -5.47
C PRO A 521 11.81 14.42 -3.95
N GLU A 522 11.34 15.38 -3.15
CA GLU A 522 11.30 15.31 -1.69
C GLU A 522 10.31 14.26 -1.16
N ASP A 523 9.25 13.93 -1.92
CA ASP A 523 8.25 12.92 -1.58
C ASP A 523 8.74 11.48 -1.79
N SER A 524 9.87 11.31 -2.47
CA SER A 524 10.47 10.02 -2.83
C SER A 524 11.66 9.62 -1.95
N ALA A 525 12.05 10.48 -1.00
CA ALA A 525 13.17 10.21 -0.12
C ALA A 525 12.86 9.01 0.82
N PRO A 526 13.81 8.09 1.02
CA PRO A 526 13.69 7.06 2.05
C PRO A 526 13.46 7.72 3.40
N ILE A 527 12.52 7.20 4.18
CA ILE A 527 12.37 7.55 5.58
C ILE A 527 13.64 7.06 6.28
N ASP A 528 14.48 8.00 6.71
CA ASP A 528 15.65 7.70 7.53
C ASP A 528 15.16 7.13 8.87
N PRO A 529 15.43 5.85 9.19
CA PRO A 529 15.16 5.35 10.52
C PRO A 529 16.16 6.04 11.44
N GLY A 530 15.68 6.98 12.25
CA GLY A 530 16.48 7.89 13.04
C GLY A 530 17.72 7.23 13.67
N SER A 531 18.83 7.97 13.60
CA SER A 531 19.95 7.82 14.51
C SER A 531 19.45 8.04 15.94
N ASP A 532 19.31 6.95 16.69
CA ASP A 532 19.29 7.02 18.14
C ASP A 532 20.69 7.48 18.61
N ASP A 533 20.84 8.80 18.78
CA ASP A 533 21.87 9.37 19.65
C ASP A 533 21.23 9.53 21.05
N ASP A 534 21.51 8.55 21.92
CA ASP A 534 21.68 8.71 23.37
C ASP A 534 22.75 7.75 23.89
#